data_AF-A0A1V2IDH5-F1
#
_entry.id   AF-A0A1V2IDH5-F1
#
_cell.length_a   1.000
_cell.length_b   1.000
_cell.length_c   1.000
_cell.angle_alpha   90.00
_cell.angle_beta   90.00
_cell.angle_gamma   90.00
#
_symmetry.space_group_name_H-M   'P 1'
#
loop_
_entity.id
_entity.type
_entity.pdbx_description
1 polymer ?
#
loop_
_entity_poly.entity_id
_entity_poly.type
_entity_poly.pdbx_seq_one_letter_code
_entity_poly.pdbx_strand_id
1 'polypeptide(L)'
;MGGVGVRGAPSRRAVLALPAAGVAAAGLVTTAGCTESRPAGAPAPPPVDLAAARAAARTERDLLVDYDAAIARHPALAALLGGLRAHHAQHLAALTTQVPALATATPDGVASGGGPSVSAPATPSGAATAPAAGASPPGSAGAQPGADDSPAARASALAELATAERTAADEHRASCLTATGGLAPLLASLRAAESCHADLLSLAGSAG
;
A
#
# COMPACT_ATOMS: atom_id res chain seq x y z
N MET A 1 -0.87 -14.14 -64.11
CA MET A 1 -1.02 -15.37 -63.33
C MET A 1 0.15 -15.46 -62.36
N GLY A 2 -0.13 -15.47 -61.05
CA GLY A 2 0.91 -15.59 -60.02
C GLY A 2 0.55 -14.82 -58.74
N GLY A 3 -0.48 -15.27 -58.04
CA GLY A 3 -0.80 -14.82 -56.70
C GLY A 3 0.03 -15.57 -55.66
N VAL A 4 0.61 -14.84 -54.72
CA VAL A 4 1.20 -15.34 -53.46
C VAL A 4 0.77 -14.31 -52.42
N GLY A 5 -0.21 -14.57 -51.57
CA GLY A 5 -0.18 -15.63 -50.57
C GLY A 5 -0.04 -14.93 -49.23
N VAL A 6 -1.17 -14.46 -48.68
CA VAL A 6 -1.28 -13.87 -47.35
C VAL A 6 -0.81 -14.92 -46.32
N ARG A 7 0.36 -14.70 -45.72
CA ARG A 7 0.80 -15.56 -44.61
C ARG A 7 0.09 -15.09 -43.35
N GLY A 8 -1.00 -15.78 -43.02
CA GLY A 8 -1.67 -15.67 -41.74
C GLY A 8 -0.70 -16.02 -40.61
N ALA A 9 -0.55 -15.11 -39.65
CA ALA A 9 0.14 -15.40 -38.40
C ALA A 9 -0.75 -16.31 -37.51
N PRO A 10 -0.20 -17.33 -36.85
CA PRO A 10 -0.96 -18.39 -36.20
C PRO A 10 -1.78 -17.90 -34.99
N SER A 11 -3.02 -18.36 -34.93
CA SER A 11 -4.02 -18.09 -33.89
C SER A 11 -3.65 -18.69 -32.53
N ARG A 12 -3.94 -17.93 -31.47
CA ARG A 12 -3.66 -18.14 -30.03
C ARG A 12 -4.39 -19.32 -29.35
N ARG A 13 -4.72 -20.39 -30.07
CA ARG A 13 -5.67 -21.42 -29.60
C ARG A 13 -5.15 -22.87 -29.53
N ALA A 14 -3.84 -23.08 -29.44
CA ALA A 14 -3.29 -24.43 -29.47
C ALA A 14 -2.15 -24.68 -28.47
N VAL A 15 -2.33 -24.35 -27.19
CA VAL A 15 -1.55 -24.97 -26.11
C VAL A 15 -2.43 -25.22 -24.88
N LEU A 16 -3.27 -26.26 -24.98
CA LEU A 16 -3.85 -26.97 -23.83
C LEU A 16 -3.92 -28.45 -24.23
N ALA A 17 -2.92 -29.22 -23.83
CA ALA A 17 -3.00 -30.68 -23.71
C ALA A 17 -1.70 -31.21 -23.10
N LEU A 18 -1.58 -31.25 -21.77
CA LEU A 18 -0.65 -32.15 -21.09
C LEU A 18 -1.42 -32.97 -20.04
N PRO A 19 -1.29 -34.31 -20.03
CA PRO A 19 -2.17 -35.21 -19.29
C PRO A 19 -1.85 -35.27 -17.80
N ALA A 20 -2.92 -35.47 -17.02
CA ALA A 20 -2.90 -35.84 -15.62
C ALA A 20 -2.29 -37.24 -15.43
N ALA A 21 -1.26 -37.33 -14.59
CA ALA A 21 -0.80 -38.59 -14.01
C ALA A 21 -0.74 -38.42 -12.49
N GLY A 22 -1.63 -39.13 -11.79
CA GLY A 22 -1.66 -39.22 -10.35
C GLY A 22 -0.66 -40.25 -9.82
N VAL A 23 -0.18 -40.03 -8.59
CA VAL A 23 0.32 -41.08 -7.69
C VAL A 23 -0.19 -40.76 -6.28
N ALA A 24 -0.61 -41.83 -5.60
CA ALA A 24 -1.39 -41.83 -4.37
C ALA A 24 -0.56 -41.89 -3.09
N ALA A 25 -1.26 -41.55 -2.00
CA ALA A 25 -1.25 -42.18 -0.68
C ALA A 25 -0.25 -41.76 0.43
N ALA A 26 -0.90 -41.50 1.58
CA ALA A 26 -0.51 -41.82 2.96
C ALA A 26 0.45 -40.89 3.72
N GLY A 27 -0.14 -40.15 4.67
CA GLY A 27 0.57 -39.45 5.74
C GLY A 27 -0.42 -38.74 6.67
N LEU A 28 -1.14 -39.50 7.49
CA LEU A 28 -1.92 -38.94 8.62
C LEU A 28 -0.92 -38.48 9.68
N VAL A 29 -0.64 -37.18 9.74
CA VAL A 29 0.06 -36.56 10.86
C VAL A 29 -0.99 -35.91 11.75
N THR A 30 -1.26 -36.55 12.89
CA THR A 30 -2.00 -35.95 13.99
C THR A 30 -1.14 -34.85 14.62
N THR A 31 -1.46 -33.59 14.35
CA THR A 31 -0.88 -32.48 15.11
C THR A 31 -1.41 -32.56 16.54
N ALA A 32 -0.50 -32.74 17.49
CA ALA A 32 -0.76 -32.59 18.91
C ALA A 32 -1.32 -31.18 19.15
N GLY A 33 -2.59 -31.11 19.55
CA GLY A 33 -3.19 -29.86 20.01
C GLY A 33 -2.64 -29.52 21.38
N CYS A 34 -1.73 -28.54 21.43
CA CYS A 34 -1.43 -27.84 22.68
C CYS A 34 -2.67 -27.03 23.05
N THR A 35 -3.48 -27.55 23.98
CA THR A 35 -4.58 -26.76 24.54
C THR A 35 -3.99 -25.72 25.49
N GLU A 36 -3.75 -24.52 24.98
CA GLU A 36 -3.57 -23.34 25.81
C GLU A 36 -4.91 -23.07 26.52
N SER A 37 -5.00 -23.40 27.81
CA SER A 37 -6.19 -23.13 28.62
C SER A 37 -6.35 -21.63 28.82
N ARG A 38 -7.05 -20.97 27.90
CA ARG A 38 -7.37 -19.54 27.98
C ARG A 38 -8.47 -19.30 29.03
N PRO A 39 -8.37 -18.24 29.85
CA PRO A 39 -9.46 -17.85 30.75
C PRO A 39 -10.77 -17.68 29.96
N ALA A 40 -11.83 -18.35 30.40
CA ALA A 40 -13.15 -18.25 29.79
C ALA A 40 -13.66 -16.81 29.90
N GLY A 41 -13.70 -16.08 28.77
CA GLY A 41 -14.29 -14.74 28.70
C GLY A 41 -13.52 -13.71 27.86
N ALA A 42 -12.26 -13.95 27.51
CA ALA A 42 -11.53 -13.07 26.61
C ALA A 42 -11.67 -13.56 25.15
N PRO A 43 -12.12 -12.73 24.18
CA PRO A 43 -12.13 -13.11 22.78
C PRO A 43 -10.73 -13.54 22.34
N ALA A 44 -10.63 -14.65 21.59
CA ALA A 44 -9.37 -15.11 21.05
C ALA A 44 -8.81 -14.04 20.08
N PRO A 45 -7.49 -13.78 20.08
CA PRO A 45 -6.90 -12.90 19.09
C PRO A 45 -7.19 -13.45 17.68
N PRO A 46 -7.40 -12.58 16.67
CA PRO A 46 -7.60 -13.05 15.31
C PRO A 46 -6.39 -13.88 14.86
N PRO A 47 -6.58 -14.85 13.95
CA PRO A 47 -5.46 -15.58 13.38
C PRO A 47 -4.48 -14.59 12.75
N VAL A 48 -3.17 -14.85 12.91
CA VAL A 48 -2.09 -13.95 12.44
C VAL A 48 -2.26 -13.59 10.96
N ASP A 49 -2.79 -14.52 10.16
CA ASP A 49 -3.06 -14.31 8.75
C ASP A 49 -4.17 -13.30 8.47
N LEU A 50 -5.24 -13.28 9.28
CA LEU A 50 -6.29 -12.26 9.11
C LEU A 50 -5.79 -10.89 9.56
N ALA A 51 -4.99 -10.83 10.63
CA ALA A 51 -4.38 -9.59 11.07
C ALA A 51 -3.39 -9.04 10.02
N ALA A 52 -2.54 -9.91 9.46
CA ALA A 52 -1.59 -9.57 8.40
C ALA A 52 -2.31 -9.16 7.11
N ALA A 53 -3.34 -9.88 6.69
CA ALA A 53 -4.15 -9.52 5.52
C ALA A 53 -4.85 -8.16 5.70
N ARG A 54 -5.34 -7.86 6.91
CA ARG A 54 -5.93 -6.55 7.24
C ARG A 54 -4.88 -5.44 7.23
N ALA A 55 -3.67 -5.71 7.71
CA ALA A 55 -2.57 -4.76 7.66
C ALA A 55 -2.18 -4.45 6.21
N ALA A 56 -1.91 -5.47 5.40
CA ALA A 56 -1.59 -5.29 3.98
C ALA A 56 -2.69 -4.54 3.22
N ALA A 57 -3.97 -4.85 3.50
CA ALA A 57 -5.07 -4.13 2.88
C ALA A 57 -5.20 -2.67 3.33
N ARG A 58 -4.71 -2.29 4.52
CA ARG A 58 -4.63 -0.87 4.93
C ARG A 58 -3.50 -0.18 4.18
N THR A 59 -2.30 -0.75 4.17
CA THR A 59 -1.15 -0.24 3.43
C THR A 59 -1.50 0.05 1.97
N GLU A 60 -2.15 -0.89 1.27
CA GLU A 60 -2.58 -0.69 -0.13
C GLU A 60 -3.63 0.42 -0.30
N ARG A 61 -4.51 0.63 0.68
CA ARG A 61 -5.48 1.73 0.64
C ARG A 61 -4.83 3.08 0.90
N ASP A 62 -3.87 3.12 1.81
CA ASP A 62 -3.13 4.34 2.14
C ASP A 62 -2.29 4.77 0.92
N LEU A 63 -1.62 3.83 0.24
CA LEU A 63 -0.96 4.10 -1.04
C LEU A 63 -1.95 4.64 -2.09
N LEU A 64 -3.13 4.05 -2.25
CA LEU A 64 -4.14 4.57 -3.18
C LEU A 64 -4.49 6.04 -2.89
N VAL A 65 -4.60 6.43 -1.62
CA VAL A 65 -4.86 7.82 -1.21
C VAL A 65 -3.68 8.73 -1.57
N ASP A 66 -2.45 8.30 -1.30
CA ASP A 66 -1.24 9.07 -1.62
C ASP A 66 -1.07 9.27 -3.12
N TYR A 67 -1.32 8.23 -3.92
CA TYR A 67 -1.32 8.30 -5.37
C TYR A 67 -2.42 9.23 -5.91
N ASP A 68 -3.64 9.16 -5.36
CA ASP A 68 -4.74 10.06 -5.74
C ASP A 68 -4.39 11.52 -5.44
N ALA A 69 -3.79 11.80 -4.28
CA ALA A 69 -3.34 13.13 -3.91
C ALA A 69 -2.22 13.64 -4.84
N ALA A 70 -1.24 12.79 -5.16
CA ALA A 70 -0.16 13.13 -6.07
C ALA A 70 -0.66 13.41 -7.49
N ILE A 71 -1.59 12.61 -8.01
CA ILE A 71 -2.22 12.82 -9.33
C ILE A 71 -2.98 14.15 -9.37
N ALA A 72 -3.73 14.46 -8.32
CA ALA A 72 -4.49 15.71 -8.23
C ALA A 72 -3.57 16.94 -8.18
N ARG A 73 -2.44 16.84 -7.47
CA ARG A 73 -1.46 17.92 -7.32
C ARG A 73 -0.53 18.07 -8.54
N HIS A 74 -0.29 16.99 -9.27
CA HIS A 74 0.67 16.94 -10.39
C HIS A 74 0.05 16.31 -11.66
N PRO A 75 -0.79 17.05 -12.40
CA PRO A 75 -1.46 16.52 -13.58
C PRO A 75 -0.51 16.00 -14.67
N ALA A 76 0.70 16.54 -14.79
CA ALA A 76 1.69 16.05 -15.74
C ALA A 76 2.21 14.63 -15.43
N LEU A 77 2.07 14.14 -14.19
CA LEU A 77 2.41 12.78 -13.79
C LEU A 77 1.25 11.79 -13.90
N ALA A 78 0.03 12.27 -14.18
CA ALA A 78 -1.20 11.48 -14.05
C ALA A 78 -1.18 10.17 -14.85
N ALA A 79 -0.59 10.16 -16.04
CA ALA A 79 -0.52 8.95 -16.86
C ALA A 79 0.39 7.87 -16.23
N LEU A 80 1.57 8.26 -15.73
CA LEU A 80 2.50 7.34 -15.07
C LEU A 80 1.90 6.83 -13.76
N LEU A 81 1.47 7.75 -12.90
CA LEU A 81 0.94 7.43 -11.57
C LEU A 81 -0.39 6.69 -11.63
N GLY A 82 -1.22 6.96 -12.65
CA GLY A 82 -2.47 6.23 -12.86
C GLY A 82 -2.26 4.74 -13.13
N GLY A 83 -1.18 4.37 -13.81
CA GLY A 83 -0.80 2.96 -14.03
C GLY A 83 -0.43 2.25 -12.72
N LEU A 84 0.40 2.89 -11.90
CA LEU A 84 0.82 2.33 -10.60
C LEU A 84 -0.34 2.25 -9.61
N ARG A 85 -1.15 3.31 -9.51
CA ARG A 85 -2.41 3.31 -8.74
C ARG A 85 -3.33 2.14 -9.11
N ALA A 86 -3.45 1.83 -10.41
CA ALA A 86 -4.24 0.70 -10.86
C ALA A 86 -3.67 -0.66 -10.39
N HIS A 87 -2.34 -0.80 -10.27
CA HIS A 87 -1.74 -1.99 -9.67
C HIS A 87 -2.08 -2.15 -8.18
N HIS A 88 -2.01 -1.09 -7.37
CA HIS A 88 -2.44 -1.16 -5.96
C HIS A 88 -3.91 -1.56 -5.80
N ALA A 89 -4.79 -1.03 -6.66
CA ALA A 89 -6.18 -1.46 -6.68
C ALA A 89 -6.34 -2.95 -7.00
N GLN A 90 -5.49 -3.50 -7.90
CA GLN A 90 -5.46 -4.93 -8.20
C GLN A 90 -4.90 -5.76 -7.04
N HIS A 91 -3.86 -5.28 -6.33
CA HIS A 91 -3.35 -5.95 -5.13
C HIS A 91 -4.42 -6.03 -4.05
N LEU A 92 -5.13 -4.92 -3.79
CA LEU A 92 -6.23 -4.89 -2.82
C LEU A 92 -7.37 -5.85 -3.21
N ALA A 93 -7.68 -5.96 -4.50
CA ALA A 93 -8.65 -6.93 -5.00
C ALA A 93 -8.17 -8.38 -4.84
N ALA A 94 -6.88 -8.65 -5.08
CA ALA A 94 -6.27 -9.97 -4.88
C ALA A 94 -6.31 -10.39 -3.39
N LEU A 95 -5.94 -9.47 -2.49
CA LEU A 95 -6.05 -9.67 -1.04
C LEU A 95 -7.49 -10.00 -0.62
N THR A 96 -8.46 -9.23 -1.11
CA THR A 96 -9.88 -9.43 -0.79
C THR A 96 -10.41 -10.76 -1.33
N THR A 97 -9.95 -11.17 -2.53
CA THR A 97 -10.32 -12.45 -3.14
C THR A 97 -9.75 -13.63 -2.33
N GLN A 98 -8.50 -13.52 -1.87
CA GLN A 98 -7.87 -14.58 -1.09
C GLN A 98 -8.33 -14.62 0.36
N VAL A 99 -8.73 -13.48 0.93
CA VAL A 99 -9.23 -13.35 2.29
C VAL A 99 -10.59 -12.65 2.29
N PRO A 100 -11.69 -13.37 1.99
CA PRO A 100 -13.03 -12.78 1.88
C PRO A 100 -13.52 -12.06 3.16
N ALA A 101 -12.98 -12.44 4.33
CA ALA A 101 -13.26 -11.77 5.60
C ALA A 101 -12.81 -10.29 5.65
N LEU A 102 -12.01 -9.83 4.68
CA LEU A 102 -11.69 -8.42 4.50
C LEU A 102 -12.88 -7.59 4.00
N ALA A 103 -13.83 -8.19 3.27
CA ALA A 103 -15.01 -7.51 2.75
C ALA A 103 -16.13 -7.35 3.79
N THR A 104 -16.17 -8.24 4.78
CA THR A 104 -17.20 -8.26 5.83
C THR A 104 -16.87 -7.35 7.02
N ALA A 105 -15.69 -6.76 7.06
CA ALA A 105 -15.35 -5.75 8.04
C ALA A 105 -16.11 -4.47 7.68
N THR A 106 -17.25 -4.24 8.34
CA THR A 106 -17.83 -2.90 8.43
C THR A 106 -16.74 -1.94 8.91
N PRO A 107 -16.63 -0.72 8.34
CA PRO A 107 -15.81 0.31 8.96
C PRO A 107 -16.46 0.63 10.31
N ASP A 108 -16.05 -0.08 11.34
CA ASP A 108 -16.48 0.18 12.70
C ASP A 108 -16.11 1.63 13.02
N GLY A 109 -17.17 2.38 13.32
CA GLY A 109 -17.13 3.80 13.52
C GLY A 109 -16.15 4.20 14.61
N VAL A 110 -15.60 5.40 14.42
CA VAL A 110 -15.12 6.34 15.44
C VAL A 110 -15.23 5.84 16.89
N ALA A 111 -14.30 4.98 17.31
CA ALA A 111 -14.03 4.78 18.72
C ALA A 111 -13.34 6.05 19.23
N SER A 112 -14.15 7.04 19.60
CA SER A 112 -13.77 8.13 20.48
C SER A 112 -13.36 7.50 21.81
N GLY A 113 -12.06 7.47 22.10
CA GLY A 113 -11.52 6.80 23.27
C GLY A 113 -10.16 7.33 23.65
N GLY A 114 -10.16 8.39 24.47
CA GLY A 114 -9.11 8.69 25.44
C GLY A 114 -7.76 9.13 24.88
N GLY A 115 -7.63 10.41 24.55
CA GLY A 115 -6.32 11.03 24.38
C GLY A 115 -5.52 10.97 25.70
N PRO A 116 -4.21 10.66 25.68
CA PRO A 116 -3.38 10.85 26.86
C PRO A 116 -3.12 12.34 27.05
N SER A 117 -3.69 12.87 28.15
CA SER A 117 -3.33 14.15 28.73
C SER A 117 -1.85 14.09 29.15
N VAL A 118 -0.99 14.90 28.52
CA VAL A 118 0.38 15.11 28.97
C VAL A 118 0.49 16.48 29.63
N SER A 119 0.62 16.45 30.96
CA SER A 119 0.96 17.58 31.80
C SER A 119 2.38 18.08 31.45
N ALA A 120 2.50 19.39 31.23
CA ALA A 120 3.77 20.10 31.13
C ALA A 120 4.43 20.28 32.50
N PRO A 121 5.77 20.47 32.55
CA PRO A 121 6.37 21.30 33.59
C PRO A 121 7.10 22.53 33.04
N ALA A 122 7.23 23.51 33.94
CA ALA A 122 7.52 24.92 33.72
C ALA A 122 9.00 25.29 33.45
N THR A 123 9.14 26.51 32.95
CA THR A 123 10.34 27.34 32.69
C THR A 123 11.28 27.55 33.89
N PRO A 124 12.50 28.08 33.64
CA PRO A 124 12.78 29.41 34.20
C PRO A 124 13.32 30.45 33.20
N SER A 125 13.19 31.69 33.65
CA SER A 125 13.30 32.99 32.98
C SER A 125 14.74 33.50 32.78
N GLY A 126 14.94 34.34 31.76
CA GLY A 126 16.14 35.16 31.55
C GLY A 126 15.96 36.20 30.43
N ALA A 127 15.67 37.44 30.83
CA ALA A 127 15.49 38.69 30.06
C ALA A 127 16.71 39.07 29.17
N ALA A 128 16.74 40.00 28.20
CA ALA A 128 15.87 40.98 27.54
C ALA A 128 16.55 41.27 26.16
N THR A 129 15.93 41.82 25.11
CA THR A 129 15.79 43.28 24.86
C THR A 129 15.09 43.45 23.49
N ALA A 130 14.16 44.42 23.39
CA ALA A 130 13.44 44.81 22.17
C ALA A 130 14.35 45.60 21.19
N PRO A 131 13.90 45.87 19.94
CA PRO A 131 13.03 47.03 19.72
C PRO A 131 11.85 46.81 18.75
N ALA A 132 11.04 47.85 18.64
CA ALA A 132 9.67 47.86 18.13
C ALA A 132 9.50 48.20 16.64
N ALA A 133 8.29 47.89 16.18
CA ALA A 133 7.44 48.55 15.18
C ALA A 133 7.67 48.27 13.68
N GLY A 134 6.57 47.85 13.03
CA GLY A 134 6.42 47.91 11.58
C GLY A 134 5.26 47.11 10.99
N ALA A 135 4.05 47.67 11.06
CA ALA A 135 2.93 47.53 10.10
C ALA A 135 2.39 46.13 9.70
N SER A 136 1.14 45.85 10.12
CA SER A 136 0.23 44.95 9.42
C SER A 136 -0.42 45.64 8.22
N PRO A 137 -0.55 45.00 7.05
CA PRO A 137 -1.61 45.32 6.10
C PRO A 137 -2.87 44.47 6.37
N PRO A 138 -4.07 44.96 6.00
CA PRO A 138 -5.30 44.20 6.07
C PRO A 138 -5.53 43.37 4.80
N GLY A 139 -6.20 42.23 4.96
CA GLY A 139 -7.09 41.64 3.95
C GLY A 139 -6.45 41.02 2.70
N SER A 140 -6.49 39.70 2.61
CA SER A 140 -6.77 39.00 1.35
C SER A 140 -7.37 37.63 1.67
N ALA A 141 -8.69 37.55 1.61
CA ALA A 141 -9.37 36.29 1.41
C ALA A 141 -8.98 35.74 0.03
N GLY A 142 -8.64 34.45 -0.02
CA GLY A 142 -8.87 33.62 -1.19
C GLY A 142 -7.94 33.83 -2.39
N ALA A 143 -6.75 33.23 -2.33
CA ALA A 143 -6.24 32.48 -3.46
C ALA A 143 -5.65 31.20 -2.88
N GLN A 144 -6.29 30.06 -3.11
CA GLN A 144 -5.57 28.79 -2.98
C GLN A 144 -4.33 28.92 -3.88
N PRO A 145 -3.11 28.69 -3.38
CA PRO A 145 -1.96 28.60 -4.26
C PRO A 145 -2.32 27.58 -5.35
N GLY A 146 -2.23 27.99 -6.62
CA GLY A 146 -2.34 27.02 -7.70
C GLY A 146 -1.36 25.88 -7.42
N ALA A 147 -1.80 24.63 -7.62
CA ALA A 147 -0.94 23.47 -7.39
C ALA A 147 0.39 23.67 -8.15
N ASP A 148 1.50 23.70 -7.41
CA ASP A 148 2.84 23.84 -7.99
C ASP A 148 3.17 22.53 -8.74
N ASP A 149 3.08 22.59 -10.06
CA ASP A 149 3.45 21.50 -10.97
C ASP A 149 4.80 21.77 -11.67
N SER A 150 5.72 22.46 -10.99
CA SER A 150 7.09 22.61 -11.47
C SER A 150 7.83 21.25 -11.56
N PRO A 151 8.87 21.13 -12.40
CA PRO A 151 9.68 19.92 -12.47
C PRO A 151 10.25 19.48 -11.11
N ALA A 152 10.70 20.44 -10.29
CA ALA A 152 11.22 20.16 -8.95
C ALA A 152 10.13 19.63 -8.00
N ALA A 153 8.94 20.21 -8.03
CA ALA A 153 7.81 19.73 -7.23
C ALA A 153 7.39 18.31 -7.63
N ARG A 154 7.39 18.01 -8.93
CA ARG A 154 7.13 16.65 -9.45
C ARG A 154 8.21 15.65 -9.02
N ALA A 155 9.48 16.02 -9.10
CA ALA A 155 10.58 15.17 -8.64
C ALA A 155 10.47 14.85 -7.14
N SER A 156 10.09 15.85 -6.31
CA SER A 156 9.82 15.64 -4.88
C SER A 156 8.66 14.66 -4.67
N ALA A 157 7.54 14.83 -5.37
CA ALA A 157 6.38 13.94 -5.26
C ALA A 157 6.72 12.49 -5.66
N LEU A 158 7.52 12.30 -6.71
CA LEU A 158 8.00 10.97 -7.11
C LEU A 158 8.92 10.36 -6.05
N ALA A 159 9.78 11.15 -5.41
CA ALA A 159 10.66 10.67 -4.34
C ALA A 159 9.90 10.31 -3.06
N GLU A 160 8.87 11.09 -2.71
CA GLU A 160 7.95 10.81 -1.61
C GLU A 160 7.20 9.50 -1.83
N LEU A 161 6.57 9.32 -2.99
CA LEU A 161 5.90 8.07 -3.35
C LEU A 161 6.88 6.89 -3.38
N ALA A 162 8.09 7.06 -3.94
CA ALA A 162 9.09 5.99 -3.94
C ALA A 162 9.48 5.56 -2.52
N THR A 163 9.43 6.48 -1.56
CA THR A 163 9.69 6.18 -0.16
C THR A 163 8.51 5.44 0.47
N ALA A 164 7.27 5.87 0.20
CA ALA A 164 6.07 5.17 0.63
C ALA A 164 6.04 3.71 0.12
N GLU A 165 6.39 3.48 -1.15
CA GLU A 165 6.50 2.14 -1.74
C GLU A 165 7.54 1.25 -1.04
N ARG A 166 8.71 1.80 -0.70
CA ARG A 166 9.73 1.05 0.05
C ARG A 166 9.24 0.69 1.44
N THR A 167 8.57 1.62 2.13
CA THR A 167 7.99 1.37 3.44
C THR A 167 6.95 0.25 3.37
N ALA A 168 6.03 0.30 2.40
CA ALA A 168 5.06 -0.76 2.17
C ALA A 168 5.75 -2.11 1.89
N ALA A 169 6.81 -2.11 1.06
CA ALA A 169 7.54 -3.32 0.73
C ALA A 169 8.18 -3.96 1.97
N ASP A 170 8.70 -3.15 2.89
CA ASP A 170 9.27 -3.60 4.15
C ASP A 170 8.18 -4.13 5.10
N GLU A 171 7.00 -3.51 5.15
CA GLU A 171 5.85 -4.00 5.92
C GLU A 171 5.35 -5.37 5.42
N HIS A 172 5.23 -5.55 4.10
CA HIS A 172 4.85 -6.86 3.54
C HIS A 172 5.94 -7.89 3.73
N ARG A 173 7.23 -7.50 3.68
CA ARG A 173 8.34 -8.39 4.02
C ARG A 173 8.22 -8.89 5.46
N ALA A 174 7.97 -8.00 6.41
CA ALA A 174 7.79 -8.39 7.80
C ALA A 174 6.58 -9.31 7.98
N SER A 175 5.47 -8.98 7.32
CA SER A 175 4.23 -9.75 7.38
C SER A 175 4.37 -11.15 6.76
N CYS A 176 5.06 -11.27 5.61
CA CYS A 176 5.22 -12.56 4.94
C CYS A 176 6.06 -13.57 5.74
N LEU A 177 6.97 -13.10 6.61
CA LEU A 177 7.79 -13.96 7.47
C LEU A 177 7.00 -14.60 8.62
N THR A 178 5.82 -14.07 8.95
CA THR A 178 4.97 -14.54 10.05
C THR A 178 3.64 -15.11 9.58
N ALA A 179 3.24 -14.85 8.33
CA ALA A 179 2.05 -15.40 7.71
C ALA A 179 2.19 -16.90 7.40
N THR A 180 1.06 -17.60 7.35
CA THR A 180 0.98 -19.02 7.03
C THR A 180 0.16 -19.28 5.76
N GLY A 181 0.25 -20.50 5.24
CA GLY A 181 -0.55 -20.96 4.11
C GLY A 181 -0.39 -20.12 2.84
N GLY A 182 -1.51 -19.87 2.15
CA GLY A 182 -1.53 -19.17 0.87
C GLY A 182 -1.23 -17.66 0.94
N LEU A 183 -1.27 -17.05 2.13
CA LEU A 183 -1.08 -15.62 2.28
C LEU A 183 0.40 -15.21 2.19
N ALA A 184 1.31 -16.02 2.72
CA ALA A 184 2.75 -15.70 2.71
C ALA A 184 3.31 -15.50 1.28
N PRO A 185 3.00 -16.36 0.29
CA PRO A 185 3.40 -16.11 -1.10
C PRO A 185 2.78 -14.85 -1.70
N LEU A 186 1.53 -14.50 -1.37
CA LEU A 186 0.91 -13.27 -1.86
C LEU A 186 1.63 -12.03 -1.31
N LEU A 187 1.90 -11.99 0.00
CA LEU A 187 2.61 -10.88 0.63
C LEU A 187 4.04 -10.74 0.08
N ALA A 188 4.73 -11.86 -0.19
CA ALA A 188 6.03 -11.82 -0.84
C ALA A 188 5.95 -11.24 -2.27
N SER A 189 4.87 -11.53 -3.00
CA SER A 189 4.63 -10.95 -4.33
C SER A 189 4.33 -9.45 -4.27
N LEU A 190 3.52 -9.00 -3.30
CA LEU A 190 3.25 -7.57 -3.09
C LEU A 190 4.54 -6.82 -2.78
N ARG A 191 5.35 -7.32 -1.85
CA ARG A 191 6.68 -6.77 -1.54
C ARG A 191 7.55 -6.61 -2.79
N ALA A 192 7.55 -7.61 -3.67
CA ALA A 192 8.33 -7.58 -4.89
C ALA A 192 7.81 -6.51 -5.86
N ALA A 193 6.49 -6.41 -6.03
CA ALA A 193 5.85 -5.41 -6.88
C ALA A 193 6.15 -3.98 -6.39
N GLU A 194 5.97 -3.71 -5.10
CA GLU A 194 6.22 -2.39 -4.50
C GLU A 194 7.70 -2.00 -4.54
N SER A 195 8.61 -2.97 -4.38
CA SER A 195 10.05 -2.72 -4.61
C SER A 195 10.30 -2.27 -6.06
N CYS A 196 9.66 -2.90 -7.05
CA CYS A 196 9.77 -2.48 -8.45
C CYS A 196 9.13 -1.11 -8.70
N HIS A 197 8.01 -0.79 -8.05
CA HIS A 197 7.36 0.52 -8.16
C HIS A 197 8.27 1.62 -7.59
N ALA A 198 8.88 1.39 -6.42
CA ALA A 198 9.84 2.32 -5.83
C ALA A 198 11.02 2.61 -6.77
N ASP A 199 11.58 1.59 -7.41
CA ASP A 199 12.68 1.74 -8.36
C ASP A 199 12.24 2.54 -9.60
N LEU A 200 11.07 2.22 -10.17
CA LEU A 200 10.50 2.96 -11.30
C LEU A 200 10.27 4.44 -10.98
N LEU A 201 9.70 4.75 -9.81
CA LEU A 201 9.47 6.13 -9.37
C LEU A 201 10.78 6.88 -9.16
N SER A 202 11.80 6.21 -8.61
CA SER A 202 13.11 6.80 -8.36
C SER A 202 13.87 7.08 -9.68
N LEU A 203 13.71 6.20 -10.68
CA LEU A 203 14.22 6.43 -12.04
C LEU A 203 13.48 7.59 -12.73
N ALA A 204 12.16 7.68 -12.58
CA ALA A 204 11.38 8.77 -13.15
C ALA A 204 11.73 10.13 -12.53
N GLY A 205 11.93 10.18 -11.20
CA GLY A 205 12.25 11.41 -10.48
C GLY A 205 13.67 11.94 -10.73
N SER A 206 14.59 11.09 -11.19
CA SER A 206 15.96 11.50 -11.54
C SER A 206 16.13 11.92 -13.00
N ALA A 207 15.12 11.69 -13.84
CA ALA A 207 15.15 12.02 -15.27
C ALA A 207 14.52 13.38 -15.63
N GLY A 208 13.86 14.05 -14.67
CA GLY A 208 13.18 15.35 -14.87
C GLY A 208 13.93 16.52 -14.28
#